data_AF-A0A3D8HC28-F1
#
_entry.id   AF-A0A3D8HC28-F1
#
_cell.length_a   1.000
_cell.length_b   1.000
_cell.length_c   1.000
_cell.angle_alpha   90.00
_cell.angle_beta   90.00
_cell.angle_gamma   90.00
#
_symmetry.space_group_name_H-M   'P 1'
#
loop_
_entity.id
_entity.type
_entity.pdbx_description
1 polymer ?
#
loop_
_entity_poly.entity_id
_entity_poly.type
_entity_poly.pdbx_seq_one_letter_code
_entity_poly.pdbx_strand_id
1 'polypeptide(L)'
;MKQNIGKLFYQDYYKEVNFDYVLRRRGKPDDISQKYIQNMNKAIKEAELEEIKKLEICSNCLLTKIAYPGLVTGIGLEHSSKNLKGAFNLGMHFDYTTGMPVVYGSSVKGVLKSYFEDFCAKEGIPEEEGKVLKKEIFDGVRRDGTHISIYKRDIFFDAVIVEPNKKKHFLEEDAITPHTGGPLKEPIPITMLKIASGCKIEFRFRLHESKCKVNGKTYSSGEKLNLFKDILETVGIGAKTNVGYGQFLSVLVK
;
A
#
# COMPACT_ATOMS: atom_id res chain seq x y z
N MET A 1 15.02 16.61 15.26
CA MET A 1 14.45 16.61 13.90
C MET A 1 13.85 15.22 13.69
N LYS A 2 12.55 15.10 13.36
CA LYS A 2 11.96 13.78 13.09
C LYS A 2 12.66 13.15 11.89
N GLN A 3 12.99 11.86 11.99
CA GLN A 3 13.76 11.14 10.99
C GLN A 3 12.82 10.70 9.86
N ASN A 4 13.05 11.18 8.64
CA ASN A 4 12.32 10.73 7.46
C ASN A 4 12.71 9.26 7.15
N ILE A 5 11.78 8.33 7.41
CA ILE A 5 12.05 6.88 7.32
C ILE A 5 12.23 6.45 5.88
N GLY A 6 11.51 7.05 4.92
CA GLY A 6 11.71 6.78 3.49
C GLY A 6 13.13 7.07 3.03
N LYS A 7 13.69 8.22 3.43
CA LYS A 7 15.11 8.55 3.19
C LYS A 7 16.03 7.56 3.90
N LEU A 8 15.73 7.26 5.16
CA LEU A 8 16.51 6.32 5.96
C LEU A 8 16.60 4.94 5.28
N PHE A 9 15.47 4.46 4.74
CA PHE A 9 15.33 3.17 4.09
C PHE A 9 15.99 3.15 2.70
N TYR A 10 15.79 4.16 1.86
CA TYR A 10 16.27 4.11 0.47
C TYR A 10 17.65 4.71 0.23
N GLN A 11 18.08 5.67 1.03
CA GLN A 11 19.35 6.37 0.83
C GLN A 11 20.39 5.98 1.87
N ASP A 12 20.01 5.99 3.14
CA ASP A 12 20.97 5.85 4.23
C ASP A 12 21.20 4.38 4.63
N TYR A 13 20.24 3.48 4.38
CA TYR A 13 20.23 2.11 4.90
C TYR A 13 21.45 1.26 4.58
N TYR A 14 22.04 1.45 3.39
CA TYR A 14 23.23 0.72 2.94
C TYR A 14 24.48 1.58 2.89
N LYS A 15 24.43 2.83 3.39
CA LYS A 15 25.46 3.84 3.19
C LYS A 15 26.83 3.45 3.76
N GLU A 16 26.84 2.84 4.94
CA GLU A 16 28.06 2.42 5.64
C GLU A 16 28.35 0.92 5.47
N VAL A 17 27.68 0.25 4.52
CA VAL A 17 27.91 -1.17 4.24
C VAL A 17 29.06 -1.32 3.25
N ASN A 18 30.06 -2.12 3.62
CA ASN A 18 31.12 -2.49 2.69
C ASN A 18 30.65 -3.63 1.77
N PHE A 19 30.49 -3.36 0.48
CA PHE A 19 30.04 -4.33 -0.53
C PHE A 19 31.16 -5.13 -1.22
N ASP A 20 32.42 -5.04 -0.76
CA ASP A 20 33.55 -5.79 -1.33
C ASP A 20 33.30 -7.31 -1.38
N TYR A 21 32.51 -7.83 -0.42
CA TYR A 21 32.15 -9.25 -0.36
C TYR A 21 31.33 -9.72 -1.58
N VAL A 22 30.57 -8.82 -2.21
CA VAL A 22 29.76 -9.10 -3.41
C VAL A 22 30.67 -9.32 -4.62
N LEU A 23 31.71 -8.50 -4.75
CA LEU A 23 32.66 -8.59 -5.87
C LEU A 23 33.52 -9.86 -5.79
N ARG A 24 33.84 -10.31 -4.58
CA ARG A 24 34.76 -11.45 -4.35
C ARG A 24 34.12 -12.84 -4.53
N ARG A 25 32.85 -12.94 -4.97
CA ARG A 25 32.05 -14.17 -5.26
C ARG A 25 31.97 -15.25 -4.14
N ARG A 26 32.66 -15.09 -3.01
CA ARG A 26 32.66 -15.96 -1.81
C ARG A 26 32.84 -15.20 -0.49
N GLY A 27 32.73 -13.87 -0.51
CA GLY A 27 32.84 -13.08 0.72
C GLY A 27 31.58 -13.16 1.56
N LYS A 28 31.73 -13.28 2.89
CA LYS A 28 30.66 -12.94 3.82
C LYS A 28 30.75 -11.44 4.13
N PRO A 29 29.61 -10.77 4.41
CA PRO A 29 29.65 -9.42 4.96
C PRO A 29 30.48 -9.39 6.25
N ASP A 30 31.22 -8.31 6.45
CA ASP A 30 31.96 -8.09 7.69
C ASP A 30 31.02 -7.79 8.86
N ASP A 31 31.52 -7.99 10.09
CA ASP A 31 30.72 -7.81 11.31
C ASP A 31 30.28 -6.35 11.53
N ILE A 32 31.03 -5.38 11.01
CA ILE A 32 30.69 -3.95 11.12
C ILE A 32 29.46 -3.65 10.26
N SER A 33 29.47 -4.10 9.00
CA SER A 33 28.33 -4.00 8.08
C SER A 33 27.08 -4.70 8.65
N GLN A 34 27.22 -5.87 9.26
CA GLN A 34 26.09 -6.58 9.88
C GLN A 34 25.52 -5.81 11.06
N LYS A 35 26.37 -5.29 11.94
CA LYS A 35 25.95 -4.50 13.10
C LYS A 35 25.28 -3.20 12.68
N TYR A 36 25.79 -2.55 11.63
CA TYR A 36 25.20 -1.34 11.06
C TYR A 36 23.74 -1.59 10.64
N ILE A 37 23.47 -2.68 9.92
CA ILE A 37 22.12 -3.02 9.47
C ILE A 37 21.17 -3.34 10.62
N GLN A 38 21.65 -4.03 11.66
CA GLN A 38 20.83 -4.27 12.85
C GLN A 38 20.42 -2.96 13.52
N ASN A 39 21.31 -1.97 13.58
CA ASN A 39 21.00 -0.64 14.09
C ASN A 39 19.99 0.10 13.18
N MET A 40 20.15 0.00 11.86
CA MET A 40 19.21 0.58 10.89
C MET A 40 17.81 -0.04 11.02
N ASN A 41 17.72 -1.37 11.11
CA ASN A 41 16.45 -2.08 11.33
C ASN A 41 15.77 -1.63 12.62
N LYS A 42 16.55 -1.48 13.69
CA LYS A 42 16.04 -1.01 14.97
C LYS A 42 15.50 0.41 14.86
N ALA A 43 16.27 1.33 14.27
CA ALA A 43 15.86 2.72 14.08
C ALA A 43 14.56 2.86 13.25
N ILE A 44 14.42 2.06 12.18
CA ILE A 44 13.22 2.06 11.35
C ILE A 44 12.00 1.52 12.13
N LYS A 45 12.15 0.43 12.89
CA LYS A 45 11.06 -0.19 13.65
C LYS A 45 10.62 0.63 14.87
N GLU A 46 11.53 1.38 15.47
CA GLU A 46 11.28 2.22 16.65
C GLU A 46 10.87 3.66 16.29
N ALA A 47 10.79 3.99 15.00
CA ALA A 47 10.39 5.32 14.57
C ALA A 47 8.97 5.66 15.06
N GLU A 48 8.70 6.95 15.25
CA GLU A 48 7.39 7.45 15.65
C GLU A 48 6.53 7.78 14.43
N LEU A 49 5.23 7.49 14.51
CA LEU A 49 4.29 7.83 13.45
C LEU A 49 4.18 9.35 13.32
N GLU A 50 4.34 9.85 12.09
CA GLU A 50 4.09 11.23 11.74
C GLU A 50 2.74 11.37 11.04
N GLU A 51 1.98 12.40 11.41
CA GLU A 51 0.66 12.62 10.84
C GLU A 51 0.78 13.20 9.43
N ILE A 52 0.26 12.48 8.43
CA ILE A 52 0.03 13.05 7.10
C ILE A 52 -1.32 13.76 7.11
N LYS A 53 -1.29 15.10 7.17
CA LYS A 53 -2.49 15.94 7.19
C LYS A 53 -3.42 15.65 6.01
N LYS A 54 -4.71 15.58 6.29
CA LYS A 54 -5.75 15.46 5.27
C LYS A 54 -5.87 16.78 4.51
N LEU A 55 -5.88 16.73 3.18
CA LEU A 55 -6.10 17.90 2.33
C LEU A 55 -7.56 18.35 2.40
N GLU A 56 -7.81 19.65 2.37
CA GLU A 56 -9.18 20.23 2.43
C GLU A 56 -10.08 19.75 1.29
N ILE A 57 -9.49 19.51 0.11
CA ILE A 57 -10.21 19.01 -1.07
C ILE A 57 -10.64 17.54 -0.94
N CYS A 58 -10.20 16.82 0.10
CA CYS A 58 -10.56 15.43 0.34
C CYS A 58 -11.94 15.36 1.01
N SER A 59 -12.96 15.04 0.23
CA SER A 59 -14.36 15.01 0.65
C SER A 59 -14.82 13.66 1.21
N ASN A 60 -14.14 12.56 0.88
CA ASN A 60 -14.62 11.21 1.21
C ASN A 60 -13.47 10.38 1.78
N CYS A 61 -13.74 9.63 2.87
CA CYS A 61 -12.76 8.78 3.51
C CYS A 61 -13.32 7.41 3.86
N LEU A 62 -12.47 6.39 3.76
CA LEU A 62 -12.71 5.07 4.36
C LEU A 62 -11.65 4.81 5.41
N LEU A 63 -12.06 4.47 6.62
CA LEU A 63 -11.18 4.13 7.72
C LEU A 63 -11.24 2.63 7.98
N THR A 64 -10.08 1.98 8.04
CA THR A 64 -10.05 0.54 8.31
C THR A 64 -8.87 0.14 9.17
N LYS A 65 -9.00 -1.03 9.81
CA LYS A 65 -7.94 -1.64 10.60
C LYS A 65 -7.33 -2.81 9.84
N ILE A 66 -6.01 -2.77 9.68
CA ILE A 66 -5.24 -3.79 8.98
C ILE A 66 -5.30 -5.11 9.75
N ALA A 67 -5.70 -6.19 9.08
CA ALA A 67 -5.75 -7.52 9.64
C ALA A 67 -4.34 -8.17 9.67
N TYR A 68 -4.20 -9.26 10.42
CA TYR A 68 -3.00 -10.09 10.35
C TYR A 68 -2.88 -10.74 8.97
N PRO A 69 -1.67 -10.84 8.36
CA PRO A 69 -0.34 -10.58 8.92
C PRO A 69 0.15 -9.13 8.83
N GLY A 70 -0.62 -8.20 8.28
CA GLY A 70 -0.18 -6.82 8.02
C GLY A 70 -0.30 -6.48 6.53
N LEU A 71 0.20 -5.32 6.14
CA LEU A 71 0.08 -4.83 4.77
C LEU A 71 1.44 -4.59 4.14
N VAL A 72 1.63 -5.18 2.97
CA VAL A 72 2.87 -5.11 2.20
C VAL A 72 2.61 -4.32 0.92
N THR A 73 3.43 -3.31 0.67
CA THR A 73 3.28 -2.36 -0.43
C THR A 73 4.66 -2.07 -0.99
N GLY A 74 4.82 -1.90 -2.31
CA GLY A 74 6.10 -1.51 -2.92
C GLY A 74 7.20 -2.58 -2.96
N ILE A 75 6.91 -3.87 -2.73
CA ILE A 75 7.93 -4.94 -2.74
C ILE A 75 8.65 -5.16 -4.08
N GLY A 76 8.08 -4.65 -5.17
CA GLY A 76 8.73 -4.68 -6.49
C GLY A 76 9.83 -3.63 -6.65
N LEU A 77 9.95 -2.69 -5.70
CA LEU A 77 11.02 -1.70 -5.70
C LEU A 77 12.33 -2.33 -5.26
N GLU A 78 13.42 -1.93 -5.91
CA GLU A 78 14.75 -2.42 -5.60
C GLU A 78 15.19 -1.90 -4.23
N HIS A 79 15.54 -2.83 -3.35
CA HIS A 79 16.12 -2.55 -2.05
C HIS A 79 16.85 -3.81 -1.59
N SER A 80 17.95 -4.19 -2.24
CA SER A 80 18.61 -5.48 -2.02
C SER A 80 20.09 -5.32 -1.72
N SER A 81 20.56 -6.08 -0.73
CA SER A 81 21.96 -6.13 -0.28
C SER A 81 22.76 -7.30 -0.85
N LYS A 82 22.12 -8.19 -1.62
CA LYS A 82 22.69 -9.44 -2.14
C LYS A 82 23.58 -10.17 -1.11
N ASN A 83 22.94 -10.78 -0.09
CA ASN A 83 23.53 -11.67 0.95
C ASN A 83 23.84 -11.06 2.34
N LEU A 84 23.26 -9.92 2.69
CA LEU A 84 23.31 -9.40 4.07
C LEU A 84 22.17 -10.01 4.90
N LYS A 85 22.51 -10.68 5.99
CA LYS A 85 21.56 -11.48 6.76
C LYS A 85 20.65 -10.56 7.59
N GLY A 86 19.34 -10.74 7.46
CA GLY A 86 18.36 -9.92 8.20
C GLY A 86 18.18 -8.50 7.65
N ALA A 87 18.89 -8.13 6.57
CA ALA A 87 18.60 -6.89 5.87
C ALA A 87 17.20 -6.96 5.23
N PHE A 88 16.45 -5.87 5.29
CA PHE A 88 15.26 -5.70 4.46
C PHE A 88 15.70 -5.72 2.99
N ASN A 89 15.29 -6.76 2.27
CA ASN A 89 15.73 -7.01 0.90
C ASN A 89 14.62 -6.77 -0.15
N LEU A 90 13.46 -6.26 0.30
CA LEU A 90 12.34 -5.85 -0.54
C LEU A 90 12.01 -4.39 -0.27
N GLY A 91 11.61 -3.66 -1.31
CA GLY A 91 11.23 -2.26 -1.19
C GLY A 91 9.88 -2.04 -0.51
N MET A 92 9.59 -0.77 -0.21
CA MET A 92 8.36 -0.31 0.40
C MET A 92 7.97 1.09 -0.10
N HIS A 93 6.68 1.37 -0.26
CA HIS A 93 6.23 2.73 -0.62
C HIS A 93 6.25 3.67 0.60
N PHE A 94 6.83 4.86 0.41
CA PHE A 94 6.86 5.92 1.41
C PHE A 94 6.40 7.24 0.79
N ASP A 95 5.70 8.05 1.59
CA ASP A 95 5.46 9.46 1.29
C ASP A 95 6.79 10.22 1.26
N TYR A 96 6.99 11.02 0.22
CA TYR A 96 8.27 11.70 -0.02
C TYR A 96 8.57 12.74 1.07
N THR A 97 7.54 13.46 1.54
CA THR A 97 7.72 14.60 2.46
C THR A 97 7.94 14.13 3.89
N THR A 98 7.04 13.30 4.40
CA THR A 98 7.08 12.82 5.81
C THR A 98 7.96 11.58 5.98
N GLY A 99 8.19 10.82 4.90
CA GLY A 99 8.86 9.53 4.98
C GLY A 99 8.01 8.44 5.60
N MET A 100 6.70 8.65 5.77
CA MET A 100 5.80 7.64 6.33
C MET A 100 5.41 6.60 5.28
N PRO A 101 5.23 5.33 5.66
CA PRO A 101 4.76 4.31 4.74
C PRO A 101 3.33 4.59 4.26
N VAL A 102 3.09 4.42 2.96
CA VAL A 102 1.78 4.69 2.33
C VAL A 102 1.40 3.63 1.31
N VAL A 103 0.14 3.57 0.95
CA VAL A 103 -0.30 2.90 -0.28
C VAL A 103 -0.62 3.96 -1.31
N TYR A 104 0.11 3.98 -2.42
CA TYR A 104 -0.09 4.99 -3.45
C TYR A 104 -1.51 5.00 -3.99
N GLY A 105 -2.06 6.20 -4.23
CA GLY A 105 -3.40 6.39 -4.75
C GLY A 105 -3.60 5.72 -6.12
N SER A 106 -2.53 5.57 -6.91
CA SER A 106 -2.55 4.77 -8.15
C SER A 106 -2.77 3.28 -7.89
N SER A 107 -2.19 2.70 -6.83
CA SER A 107 -2.43 1.32 -6.41
C SER A 107 -3.86 1.15 -5.89
N VAL A 108 -4.36 2.10 -5.10
CA VAL A 108 -5.77 2.13 -4.64
C VAL A 108 -6.71 2.15 -5.85
N LYS A 109 -6.50 3.10 -6.76
CA LYS A 109 -7.27 3.23 -8.00
C LYS A 109 -7.22 1.96 -8.85
N GLY A 110 -6.06 1.32 -8.96
CA GLY A 110 -5.86 0.10 -9.74
C GLY A 110 -6.70 -1.06 -9.21
N VAL A 111 -6.67 -1.32 -7.90
CA VAL A 111 -7.48 -2.39 -7.28
C VAL A 111 -8.97 -2.09 -7.44
N LEU A 112 -9.40 -0.88 -7.11
CA LEU A 112 -10.80 -0.47 -7.25
C LEU A 112 -11.27 -0.63 -8.69
N LYS A 113 -10.48 -0.19 -9.68
CA LYS A 113 -10.80 -0.33 -11.11
C LYS A 113 -10.90 -1.79 -11.55
N SER A 114 -10.03 -2.65 -11.04
CA SER A 114 -9.94 -4.06 -11.46
C SER A 114 -11.19 -4.85 -11.10
N TYR A 115 -11.76 -4.59 -9.93
CA TYR A 115 -12.92 -5.33 -9.40
C TYR A 115 -14.24 -4.57 -9.55
N PHE A 116 -14.22 -3.36 -10.11
CA PHE A 116 -15.37 -2.48 -10.15
C PHE A 116 -16.60 -3.12 -10.80
N GLU A 117 -16.43 -3.71 -11.99
CA GLU A 117 -17.54 -4.31 -12.75
C GLU A 117 -18.14 -5.53 -12.03
N ASP A 118 -17.30 -6.36 -11.41
CA ASP A 118 -17.75 -7.54 -10.64
C ASP A 118 -18.64 -7.12 -9.47
N PHE A 119 -18.28 -6.03 -8.79
CA PHE A 119 -19.06 -5.51 -7.66
C PHE A 119 -20.29 -4.73 -8.12
N CYS A 120 -20.23 -4.03 -9.26
CA CYS A 120 -21.43 -3.48 -9.89
C CYS A 120 -22.47 -4.57 -10.18
N ALA A 121 -22.04 -5.70 -10.74
CA ALA A 121 -22.93 -6.81 -11.05
C ALA A 121 -23.58 -7.40 -9.78
N LYS A 122 -22.83 -7.51 -8.67
CA LYS A 122 -23.36 -7.96 -7.38
C LYS A 122 -24.42 -7.02 -6.81
N GLU A 123 -24.26 -5.71 -7.01
CA GLU A 123 -25.21 -4.67 -6.60
C GLU A 123 -26.42 -4.54 -7.56
N GLY A 124 -26.51 -5.40 -8.60
CA GLY A 124 -27.60 -5.35 -9.58
C GLY A 124 -27.51 -4.17 -10.55
N ILE A 125 -26.31 -3.61 -10.76
CA ILE A 125 -26.05 -2.59 -11.78
C ILE A 125 -25.91 -3.29 -13.14
N PRO A 126 -26.68 -2.89 -14.17
CA PRO A 126 -26.55 -3.44 -15.52
C PRO A 126 -25.12 -3.31 -16.06
N GLU A 127 -24.64 -4.35 -16.75
CA GLU A 127 -23.26 -4.45 -17.23
C GLU A 127 -22.80 -3.20 -18.03
N GLU A 128 -23.63 -2.75 -18.96
CA GLU A 128 -23.33 -1.57 -19.79
C GLU A 128 -23.26 -0.28 -18.97
N GLU A 129 -24.09 -0.14 -17.93
CA GLU A 129 -24.03 1.01 -17.02
C GLU A 129 -22.78 0.95 -16.15
N GLY A 130 -22.42 -0.23 -15.66
CA GLY A 130 -21.18 -0.48 -14.91
C GLY A 130 -19.92 -0.12 -15.72
N LYS A 131 -19.87 -0.51 -17.00
CA LYS A 131 -18.76 -0.16 -17.92
C LYS A 131 -18.65 1.35 -18.14
N VAL A 132 -19.77 2.04 -18.34
CA VAL A 132 -19.80 3.51 -18.50
C VAL A 132 -19.34 4.19 -17.21
N LEU A 133 -19.84 3.73 -16.06
CA LEU A 133 -19.50 4.28 -14.76
C LEU A 133 -18.00 4.09 -14.44
N LYS A 134 -17.44 2.92 -14.73
CA LYS A 134 -16.00 2.64 -14.61
C LYS A 134 -15.16 3.62 -15.43
N LYS A 135 -15.53 3.85 -16.71
CA LYS A 135 -14.81 4.82 -17.57
C LYS A 135 -14.94 6.26 -17.04
N GLU A 136 -16.10 6.62 -16.52
CA GLU A 136 -16.33 7.96 -15.96
C GLU A 136 -15.45 8.21 -14.73
N ILE A 137 -15.46 7.28 -13.76
CA ILE A 137 -14.75 7.37 -12.49
C ILE A 137 -13.23 7.27 -12.69
N PHE A 138 -12.77 6.24 -13.41
CA PHE A 138 -11.34 5.93 -13.46
C PHE A 138 -10.62 6.58 -14.63
N ASP A 139 -11.29 6.79 -15.76
CA ASP A 139 -10.64 7.31 -16.97
C ASP A 139 -11.06 8.76 -17.28
N GLY A 140 -12.08 9.27 -16.58
CA GLY A 140 -12.60 10.61 -16.78
C GLY A 140 -13.26 10.77 -18.15
N VAL A 141 -13.92 9.72 -18.65
CA VAL A 141 -14.59 9.69 -19.96
C VAL A 141 -16.08 9.45 -19.76
N ARG A 142 -16.92 10.33 -20.30
CA ARG A 142 -18.38 10.20 -20.25
C ARG A 142 -18.91 9.24 -21.31
N ARG A 143 -20.20 8.90 -21.22
CA ARG A 143 -20.90 8.05 -22.19
C ARG A 143 -20.81 8.55 -23.63
N ASP A 144 -20.84 9.87 -23.83
CA ASP A 144 -20.71 10.52 -25.14
C ASP A 144 -19.26 10.60 -25.66
N GLY A 145 -18.29 10.01 -24.95
CA GLY A 145 -16.87 10.06 -25.28
C GLY A 145 -16.17 11.35 -24.83
N THR A 146 -16.88 12.32 -24.25
CA THR A 146 -16.26 13.57 -23.80
C THR A 146 -15.39 13.36 -22.57
N HIS A 147 -14.25 14.04 -22.54
CA HIS A 147 -13.35 14.00 -21.40
C HIS A 147 -13.79 14.99 -20.31
N ILE A 148 -13.76 14.53 -19.06
CA ILE A 148 -13.99 15.36 -17.87
C ILE A 148 -12.71 16.17 -17.62
N SER A 149 -12.87 17.46 -17.32
CA SER A 149 -11.75 18.30 -16.87
C SER A 149 -11.08 17.70 -15.62
N ILE A 150 -9.75 17.77 -15.54
CA ILE A 150 -8.97 17.22 -14.43
C ILE A 150 -9.47 17.66 -13.05
N TYR A 151 -9.99 18.89 -12.93
CA TYR A 151 -10.50 19.45 -11.66
C TYR A 151 -11.87 18.92 -11.23
N LYS A 152 -12.57 18.22 -12.13
CA LYS A 152 -13.90 17.65 -11.92
C LYS A 152 -13.88 16.11 -11.94
N ARG A 153 -12.70 15.49 -12.01
CA ARG A 153 -12.53 14.04 -11.95
C ARG A 153 -12.44 13.57 -10.51
N ASP A 154 -12.81 12.33 -10.30
CA ASP A 154 -12.56 11.66 -9.03
C ASP A 154 -11.05 11.53 -8.79
N ILE A 155 -10.60 11.87 -7.58
CA ILE A 155 -9.19 11.82 -7.18
C ILE A 155 -9.01 10.75 -6.11
N PHE A 156 -8.01 9.90 -6.34
CA PHE A 156 -7.59 8.83 -5.45
C PHE A 156 -6.26 9.25 -4.82
N PHE A 157 -6.30 9.67 -3.56
CA PHE A 157 -5.10 10.05 -2.83
C PHE A 157 -4.43 8.81 -2.22
N ASP A 158 -3.21 8.98 -1.73
CA ASP A 158 -2.50 7.94 -1.00
C ASP A 158 -3.28 7.55 0.26
N ALA A 159 -3.35 6.25 0.53
CA ALA A 159 -3.88 5.74 1.79
C ALA A 159 -2.77 5.80 2.85
N VAL A 160 -3.10 6.39 3.99
CA VAL A 160 -2.11 6.75 5.03
C VAL A 160 -2.44 6.11 6.36
N ILE A 161 -1.41 5.80 7.15
CA ILE A 161 -1.60 5.33 8.52
C ILE A 161 -2.01 6.52 9.40
N VAL A 162 -3.13 6.38 10.10
CA VAL A 162 -3.66 7.42 11.01
C VAL A 162 -3.55 7.03 12.47
N GLU A 163 -3.37 5.74 12.77
CA GLU A 163 -3.19 5.24 14.14
C GLU A 163 -2.25 4.02 14.13
N PRO A 164 -1.23 3.98 15.00
CA PRO A 164 -0.40 2.79 15.16
C PRO A 164 -1.19 1.66 15.82
N ASN A 165 -0.61 0.46 15.87
CA ASN A 165 -1.23 -0.66 16.57
C ASN A 165 -1.23 -0.47 18.10
N LYS A 166 -1.83 -1.42 18.84
CA LYS A 166 -1.91 -1.37 20.31
C LYS A 166 -0.54 -1.32 21.02
N LYS A 167 0.53 -1.77 20.36
CA LYS A 167 1.91 -1.71 20.87
C LYS A 167 2.62 -0.40 20.48
N LYS A 168 1.89 0.55 19.89
CA LYS A 168 2.41 1.81 19.32
C LYS A 168 3.38 1.62 18.15
N HIS A 169 3.36 0.46 17.50
CA HIS A 169 4.15 0.21 16.29
C HIS A 169 3.29 0.41 15.04
N PHE A 170 3.89 0.91 13.96
CA PHE A 170 3.27 0.96 12.64
C PHE A 170 4.06 0.24 11.55
N LEU A 171 5.28 -0.19 11.86
CA LEU A 171 6.12 -1.03 11.00
C LEU A 171 6.50 -2.31 11.75
N GLU A 172 6.50 -3.42 11.03
CA GLU A 172 6.95 -4.72 11.51
C GLU A 172 7.83 -5.36 10.43
N GLU A 173 8.74 -6.24 10.85
CA GLU A 173 9.49 -7.08 9.92
C GLU A 173 8.77 -8.41 9.70
N ASP A 174 8.98 -8.99 8.54
CA ASP A 174 8.56 -10.35 8.21
C ASP A 174 9.61 -11.00 7.30
N ALA A 175 9.51 -12.29 7.06
CA ALA A 175 10.43 -13.00 6.17
C ALA A 175 9.70 -14.00 5.26
N ILE A 176 10.16 -14.07 4.02
CA ILE A 176 9.72 -15.08 3.05
C ILE A 176 10.85 -16.09 2.89
N THR A 177 10.56 -17.37 3.08
CA THR A 177 11.55 -18.46 3.02
C THR A 177 11.27 -19.38 1.82
N PRO A 178 11.64 -18.99 0.58
CA PRO A 178 11.40 -19.83 -0.59
C PRO A 178 12.32 -21.06 -0.58
N HIS A 179 11.76 -22.25 -0.79
CA HIS A 179 12.50 -23.49 -0.92
C HIS A 179 12.93 -23.71 -2.38
N THR A 180 14.00 -23.04 -2.82
CA THR A 180 14.46 -23.11 -4.22
C THR A 180 15.44 -24.25 -4.51
N GLY A 181 15.94 -24.94 -3.47
CA GLY A 181 17.01 -25.95 -3.58
C GLY A 181 16.61 -27.37 -3.20
N GLY A 182 15.30 -27.67 -3.13
CA GLY A 182 14.75 -28.97 -2.72
C GLY A 182 14.21 -28.98 -1.28
N PRO A 183 13.43 -30.02 -0.90
CA PRO A 183 12.69 -30.05 0.38
C PRO A 183 13.57 -30.07 1.64
N LEU A 184 14.79 -30.58 1.53
CA LEU A 184 15.71 -30.80 2.67
C LEU A 184 16.76 -29.69 2.82
N LYS A 185 16.83 -28.74 1.88
CA LYS A 185 17.80 -27.63 1.95
C LYS A 185 17.20 -26.49 2.77
N GLU A 186 17.94 -26.02 3.77
CA GLU A 186 17.51 -24.88 4.58
C GLU A 186 17.27 -23.65 3.68
N PRO A 187 16.08 -23.03 3.74
CA PRO A 187 15.78 -21.85 2.95
C PRO A 187 16.54 -20.64 3.49
N ILE A 188 16.91 -19.72 2.60
CA ILE A 188 17.49 -18.43 2.98
C ILE A 188 16.33 -17.44 3.16
N PRO A 189 16.06 -16.94 4.38
CA PRO A 189 14.98 -15.99 4.59
C PRO A 189 15.26 -14.67 3.88
N ILE A 190 14.26 -14.19 3.14
CA ILE A 190 14.22 -12.85 2.54
C ILE A 190 13.41 -11.98 3.48
N THR A 191 14.09 -11.22 4.33
CA THR A 191 13.45 -10.30 5.28
C THR A 191 12.88 -9.08 4.54
N MET A 192 11.70 -8.63 4.95
CA MET A 192 10.98 -7.49 4.38
C MET A 192 10.36 -6.64 5.49
N LEU A 193 10.13 -5.38 5.17
CA LEU A 193 9.40 -4.45 6.01
C LEU A 193 7.92 -4.41 5.57
N LYS A 194 7.00 -4.34 6.53
CA LYS A 194 5.56 -4.24 6.28
C LYS A 194 4.90 -3.24 7.22
N ILE A 195 3.73 -2.73 6.84
CA ILE A 195 2.86 -2.02 7.77
C ILE A 195 2.31 -3.02 8.78
N ALA A 196 2.46 -2.70 10.06
CA ALA A 196 2.11 -3.58 11.16
C ALA A 196 0.61 -3.90 11.19
N SER A 197 0.28 -5.14 11.56
CA SER A 197 -1.11 -5.52 11.78
C SER A 197 -1.73 -4.70 12.92
N GLY A 198 -3.03 -4.40 12.80
CA GLY A 198 -3.77 -3.64 13.79
C GLY A 198 -3.63 -2.12 13.71
N CYS A 199 -2.80 -1.57 12.82
CA CYS A 199 -2.82 -0.14 12.52
C CYS A 199 -4.12 0.26 11.84
N LYS A 200 -4.52 1.53 12.01
CA LYS A 200 -5.61 2.11 11.22
C LYS A 200 -5.05 2.85 10.02
N ILE A 201 -5.61 2.55 8.85
CA ILE A 201 -5.29 3.19 7.59
C ILE A 201 -6.53 3.92 7.07
N GLU A 202 -6.34 5.12 6.55
CA GLU A 202 -7.39 5.95 5.97
C GLU A 202 -7.17 6.05 4.46
N PHE A 203 -8.13 5.55 3.69
CA PHE A 203 -8.23 5.80 2.26
C PHE A 203 -8.90 7.13 2.03
N ARG A 204 -8.33 7.95 1.15
CA ARG A 204 -8.72 9.33 0.96
C ARG A 204 -9.11 9.55 -0.49
N PHE A 205 -10.26 10.17 -0.70
CA PHE A 205 -10.80 10.45 -2.02
C PHE A 205 -11.37 11.85 -2.11
N ARG A 206 -11.44 12.35 -3.35
CA ARG A 206 -12.36 13.43 -3.72
C ARG A 206 -13.29 12.85 -4.77
N LEU A 207 -14.54 12.57 -4.38
CA LEU A 207 -15.53 11.96 -5.26
C LEU A 207 -16.57 12.99 -5.66
N HIS A 208 -16.97 12.94 -6.92
CA HIS A 208 -18.02 13.76 -7.49
C HIS A 208 -19.23 12.88 -7.81
N GLU A 209 -20.42 13.50 -7.83
CA GLU A 209 -21.63 12.86 -8.35
C GLU A 209 -21.41 12.45 -9.81
N SER A 210 -21.79 11.23 -10.15
CA SER A 210 -21.68 10.75 -11.52
C SER A 210 -22.79 11.31 -12.40
N LYS A 211 -22.46 11.66 -13.64
CA LYS A 211 -23.46 12.11 -14.61
C LYS A 211 -24.17 10.95 -15.27
N CYS A 212 -23.54 9.79 -15.32
CA CYS A 212 -24.20 8.56 -15.73
C CYS A 212 -25.36 8.23 -14.79
N LYS A 213 -26.51 7.88 -15.39
CA LYS A 213 -27.61 7.27 -14.64
C LYS A 213 -27.35 5.78 -14.50
N VAL A 214 -27.59 5.26 -13.31
CA VAL A 214 -27.62 3.84 -12.97
C VAL A 214 -29.05 3.49 -12.56
N ASN A 215 -29.67 2.52 -13.22
CA ASN A 215 -31.08 2.17 -13.01
C ASN A 215 -32.01 3.40 -13.04
N GLY A 216 -31.73 4.34 -13.94
CA GLY A 216 -32.49 5.60 -14.10
C GLY A 216 -32.20 6.70 -13.06
N LYS A 217 -31.34 6.47 -12.07
CA LYS A 217 -30.98 7.42 -10.99
C LYS A 217 -29.55 7.91 -11.10
N THR A 218 -29.26 9.10 -10.58
CA THR A 218 -27.89 9.62 -10.45
C THR A 218 -27.10 8.71 -9.50
N TYR A 219 -25.88 8.33 -9.89
CA TYR A 219 -24.99 7.55 -9.03
C TYR A 219 -24.10 8.50 -8.21
N SER A 220 -24.31 8.49 -6.91
CA SER A 220 -23.75 9.47 -5.99
C SER A 220 -22.33 9.16 -5.54
N SER A 221 -21.65 10.19 -5.03
CA SER A 221 -20.35 10.04 -4.37
C SER A 221 -20.41 9.08 -3.18
N GLY A 222 -21.53 9.02 -2.47
CA GLY A 222 -21.78 8.06 -1.39
C GLY A 222 -21.91 6.62 -1.90
N GLU A 223 -22.64 6.39 -3.00
CA GLU A 223 -22.75 5.07 -3.63
C GLU A 223 -21.40 4.58 -4.15
N LYS A 224 -20.61 5.46 -4.78
CA LYS A 224 -19.21 5.16 -5.16
C LYS A 224 -18.39 4.72 -3.95
N LEU A 225 -18.48 5.47 -2.86
CA LEU A 225 -17.71 5.21 -1.65
C LEU A 225 -18.07 3.87 -1.00
N ASN A 226 -19.36 3.51 -1.00
CA ASN A 226 -19.84 2.22 -0.52
C ASN A 226 -19.33 1.07 -1.39
N LEU A 227 -19.39 1.21 -2.72
CA LEU A 227 -18.85 0.20 -3.62
C LEU A 227 -17.33 0.02 -3.42
N PHE A 228 -16.59 1.12 -3.22
CA PHE A 228 -15.16 1.06 -2.91
C PHE A 228 -14.86 0.40 -1.57
N LYS A 229 -15.69 0.67 -0.55
CA LYS A 229 -15.63 -0.02 0.74
C LYS A 229 -15.76 -1.53 0.53
N ASP A 230 -16.78 -1.98 -0.20
CA ASP A 230 -17.06 -3.41 -0.35
C ASP A 230 -15.97 -4.14 -1.15
N ILE A 231 -15.41 -3.47 -2.17
CA ILE A 231 -14.23 -3.98 -2.89
C ILE A 231 -13.04 -4.12 -1.94
N LEU A 232 -12.71 -3.09 -1.16
CA LEU A 232 -11.57 -3.10 -0.26
C LEU A 232 -11.74 -4.14 0.87
N GLU A 233 -12.93 -4.29 1.43
CA GLU A 233 -13.25 -5.30 2.45
C GLU A 233 -13.08 -6.73 1.93
N THR A 234 -13.43 -6.97 0.68
CA THR A 234 -13.41 -8.33 0.11
C THR A 234 -12.05 -8.70 -0.46
N VAL A 235 -11.41 -7.78 -1.17
CA VAL A 235 -10.20 -8.07 -1.96
C VAL A 235 -8.93 -7.77 -1.15
N GLY A 236 -8.97 -6.74 -0.30
CA GLY A 236 -7.77 -6.17 0.31
C GLY A 236 -6.93 -5.36 -0.69
N ILE A 237 -5.73 -4.97 -0.29
CA ILE A 237 -4.82 -4.17 -1.12
C ILE A 237 -3.34 -4.47 -0.84
N GLY A 238 -2.49 -4.21 -1.83
CA GLY A 238 -1.05 -4.38 -1.72
C GLY A 238 -0.61 -5.71 -2.32
N ALA A 239 0.57 -6.17 -1.93
CA ALA A 239 1.12 -7.42 -2.43
C ALA A 239 0.71 -8.61 -1.57
N LYS A 240 0.70 -9.81 -2.19
CA LYS A 240 0.50 -11.09 -1.51
C LYS A 240 -0.86 -11.21 -0.78
N THR A 241 -1.89 -10.60 -1.33
CA THR A 241 -3.27 -10.70 -0.83
C THR A 241 -3.79 -12.14 -0.78
N ASN A 242 -3.39 -12.99 -1.74
CA ASN A 242 -3.73 -14.42 -1.78
C ASN A 242 -3.23 -15.24 -0.57
N VAL A 243 -2.26 -14.73 0.18
CA VAL A 243 -1.76 -15.38 1.42
C VAL A 243 -2.08 -14.55 2.67
N GLY A 244 -3.05 -13.65 2.58
CA GLY A 244 -3.65 -12.92 3.69
C GLY A 244 -3.12 -11.50 3.95
N TYR A 245 -2.04 -11.07 3.29
CA TYR A 245 -1.55 -9.69 3.47
C TYR A 245 -2.55 -8.66 2.93
N GLY A 246 -2.56 -7.47 3.52
CA GLY A 246 -3.37 -6.37 3.01
C GLY A 246 -4.87 -6.55 3.18
N GLN A 247 -5.28 -7.50 4.00
CA GLN A 247 -6.68 -7.71 4.39
C GLN A 247 -7.06 -6.81 5.56
N PHE A 248 -8.37 -6.62 5.74
CA PHE A 248 -8.93 -5.67 6.70
C PHE A 248 -9.95 -6.35 7.62
N LEU A 249 -10.07 -5.87 8.87
CA LEU A 249 -11.06 -6.39 9.80
C LEU A 249 -12.47 -5.86 9.54
N SER A 250 -12.57 -4.57 9.20
CA SER A 250 -13.82 -3.87 8.84
C SER A 250 -13.47 -2.50 8.26
N VAL A 251 -14.13 -2.07 7.19
CA VAL A 251 -13.94 -0.76 6.57
C VAL A 251 -15.16 0.12 6.88
N LEU A 252 -14.90 1.29 7.47
CA LEU A 252 -15.92 2.23 7.90
C LEU A 252 -15.91 3.46 7.00
N VAL A 253 -17.09 3.92 6.61
CA VAL A 253 -17.27 5.23 5.95
C VAL A 253 -17.12 6.33 7.01
N LYS A 254 -16.33 7.36 6.70
CA LYS A 254 -16.06 8.49 7.59
C LYS A 254 -16.48 9.81 6.96
#